data_AF-A0A7V5ZG18-F1
#
_entry.id   AF-A0A7V5ZG18-F1
#
_cell.length_a   1.000
_cell.length_b   1.000
_cell.length_c   1.000
_cell.angle_alpha   90.00
_cell.angle_beta   90.00
_cell.angle_gamma   90.00
#
_symmetry.space_group_name_H-M   'P 1'
#
loop_
_entity.id
_entity.type
_entity.pdbx_description
1 polymer ?
#
loop_
_entity_poly.entity_id
_entity_poly.type
_entity_poly.pdbx_seq_one_letter_code
_entity_poly.pdbx_strand_id
1 'polypeptide(L)'
;MYTGTRTQLDQALHLLADANEETAREAWEHLWKVSHPYLLRYLSAWLHNPDDREDVAQDCFLRVWAFRDRFRSQGEQAWFAFLRRTAYRCMIDMRRRLVRETLSLDDLDEPEATEIADTADWLAAAMLADELYFAADILWLGLDTHIPPRMHQVHLLAAQLYYLHRKPWQEVVRLLCTVGVRLDRHTLDTWLTHPGVLRHL
;
A
#
# COMPACT_ATOMS: atom_id res chain seq x y z
N MET A 1 -0.18 -22.55 -37.22
CA MET A 1 0.06 -21.11 -37.43
C MET A 1 -1.15 -20.36 -36.87
N TYR A 2 -1.14 -19.99 -35.59
CA TYR A 2 -2.24 -19.22 -34.98
C TYR A 2 -1.90 -17.73 -35.11
N THR A 3 -2.44 -17.08 -36.13
CA THR A 3 -2.53 -15.61 -36.17
C THR A 3 -3.66 -15.22 -35.22
N GLY A 4 -3.35 -15.16 -33.92
CA GLY A 4 -4.26 -14.62 -32.92
C GLY A 4 -4.46 -13.14 -33.17
N THR A 5 -5.71 -12.73 -33.39
CA THR A 5 -6.11 -11.34 -33.50
C THR A 5 -5.62 -10.59 -32.26
N ARG A 6 -4.73 -9.62 -32.41
CA ARG A 6 -4.30 -8.75 -31.31
C ARG A 6 -5.51 -7.98 -30.80
N THR A 7 -5.66 -7.90 -29.48
CA THR A 7 -6.66 -7.04 -28.85
C THR A 7 -6.32 -5.57 -29.14
N GLN A 8 -7.31 -4.67 -29.03
CA GLN A 8 -7.06 -3.24 -29.18
C GLN A 8 -6.03 -2.72 -28.18
N LEU A 9 -6.01 -3.27 -26.96
CA LEU A 9 -5.04 -2.90 -25.93
C LEU A 9 -3.62 -3.35 -26.31
N ASP A 10 -3.45 -4.59 -26.78
CA ASP A 10 -2.15 -5.09 -27.24
C ASP A 10 -1.61 -4.29 -28.43
N GLN A 11 -2.50 -3.89 -29.35
CA GLN A 11 -2.15 -3.01 -30.45
C GLN A 11 -1.70 -1.63 -29.95
N ALA A 12 -2.42 -1.02 -29.01
CA ALA A 12 -2.02 0.26 -28.40
C ALA A 12 -0.67 0.16 -27.66
N LEU A 13 -0.39 -0.96 -26.98
CA LEU A 13 0.90 -1.21 -26.33
C LEU A 13 2.06 -1.23 -27.32
N HIS A 14 1.85 -1.77 -28.53
CA HIS A 14 2.88 -1.79 -29.57
C HIS A 14 3.13 -0.41 -30.19
N LEU A 15 2.11 0.46 -30.21
CA LEU A 15 2.18 1.81 -30.77
C LEU A 15 2.65 2.87 -29.75
N LEU A 16 2.75 2.53 -28.47
CA LEU A 16 3.17 3.47 -27.42
C LEU A 16 4.59 4.03 -27.65
N ALA A 17 5.49 3.22 -28.20
CA ALA A 17 6.88 3.58 -28.48
C ALA A 17 7.09 4.02 -29.95
N ASP A 18 6.00 4.33 -30.68
CA ASP A 18 6.11 4.78 -32.06
C ASP A 18 6.85 6.12 -32.15
N ALA A 19 7.66 6.29 -33.19
CA ALA A 19 8.42 7.51 -33.42
C ALA A 19 7.51 8.69 -33.82
N ASN A 20 6.33 8.40 -34.37
CA ASN A 20 5.29 9.40 -34.63
C ASN A 20 4.53 9.72 -33.34
N GLU A 21 4.68 10.96 -32.88
CA GLU A 21 4.07 11.43 -31.64
C GLU A 21 2.54 11.38 -31.66
N GLU A 22 1.89 11.62 -32.81
CA GLU A 22 0.43 11.54 -32.93
C GLU A 22 -0.05 10.11 -32.72
N THR A 23 0.63 9.14 -33.34
CA THR A 23 0.34 7.72 -33.19
C THR A 23 0.56 7.25 -31.75
N ALA A 24 1.65 7.69 -31.12
CA ALA A 24 1.91 7.38 -29.71
C ALA A 24 0.85 8.00 -28.79
N ARG A 25 0.34 9.19 -29.12
CA ARG A 25 -0.70 9.90 -28.35
C ARG A 25 -2.06 9.22 -28.44
N GLU A 26 -2.48 8.80 -29.63
CA GLU A 26 -3.71 8.02 -29.82
C GLU A 26 -3.65 6.69 -29.07
N ALA A 27 -2.51 5.99 -29.17
CA ALA A 27 -2.27 4.75 -28.43
C ALA A 27 -2.34 4.98 -26.92
N TRP A 28 -1.74 6.07 -26.43
CA TRP A 28 -1.77 6.46 -25.03
C TRP A 28 -3.17 6.75 -24.51
N GLU A 29 -4.01 7.43 -25.29
CA GLU A 29 -5.38 7.72 -24.89
C GLU A 29 -6.18 6.42 -24.68
N HIS A 30 -5.99 5.44 -25.55
CA HIS A 30 -6.62 4.12 -25.40
C HIS A 30 -6.11 3.40 -24.14
N LEU A 31 -4.78 3.36 -23.96
CA LEU A 31 -4.16 2.75 -22.79
C LEU A 31 -4.64 3.40 -21.49
N TRP A 32 -4.70 4.72 -21.44
CA TRP A 32 -5.18 5.48 -20.29
C TRP A 32 -6.63 5.11 -19.95
N LYS A 33 -7.54 5.15 -20.93
CA LYS A 33 -8.98 4.86 -20.70
C LYS A 33 -9.22 3.50 -20.05
N VAL A 34 -8.42 2.49 -20.42
CA VAL A 34 -8.53 1.14 -19.85
C VAL A 34 -7.80 1.04 -18.51
N SER A 35 -6.63 1.67 -18.40
CA SER A 35 -5.71 1.46 -17.29
C SER A 35 -6.00 2.33 -16.07
N HIS A 36 -6.57 3.52 -16.28
CA HIS A 36 -6.87 4.49 -15.22
C HIS A 36 -7.86 3.93 -14.18
N PRO A 37 -9.07 3.44 -14.54
CA PRO A 37 -9.99 2.87 -13.55
C PRO A 37 -9.42 1.60 -12.89
N TYR A 38 -8.60 0.83 -13.60
CA TYR A 38 -7.89 -0.31 -13.03
C TYR A 38 -6.90 0.13 -11.93
N LEU A 39 -6.12 1.18 -12.19
CA LEU A 39 -5.17 1.73 -11.23
C LEU A 39 -5.85 2.34 -10.01
N LEU A 40 -6.94 3.11 -10.19
CA LEU A 40 -7.69 3.66 -9.07
C LEU A 40 -8.25 2.57 -8.14
N ARG A 41 -8.75 1.47 -8.70
CA ARG A 41 -9.20 0.30 -7.93
C ARG A 41 -8.05 -0.43 -7.24
N TYR A 42 -6.87 -0.49 -7.87
CA TYR A 42 -5.68 -1.04 -7.22
C TYR A 42 -5.23 -0.16 -6.04
N LEU A 43 -5.22 1.16 -6.22
CA LEU A 43 -4.78 2.13 -5.22
C LEU A 43 -5.76 2.27 -4.05
N SER A 44 -7.06 1.97 -4.23
CA SER A 44 -8.03 2.00 -3.14
C SER A 44 -7.77 1.01 -2.01
N ALA A 45 -6.93 0.00 -2.23
CA ALA A 45 -6.46 -0.88 -1.16
C ALA A 45 -5.44 -0.21 -0.22
N TRP A 46 -4.83 0.91 -0.64
CA TRP A 46 -3.71 1.56 0.05
C TRP A 46 -4.01 3.01 0.44
N LEU A 47 -4.87 3.69 -0.32
CA LEU A 47 -5.17 5.11 -0.19
C LEU A 47 -6.69 5.29 -0.06
N HIS A 48 -7.10 5.82 1.09
CA HIS A 48 -8.52 6.03 1.39
C HIS A 48 -9.06 7.28 0.69
N ASN A 49 -8.26 8.37 0.66
CA ASN A 49 -8.62 9.59 -0.03
C ASN A 49 -8.70 9.34 -1.57
N PRO A 50 -9.82 9.65 -2.25
CA PRO A 50 -9.89 9.61 -3.71
C PRO A 50 -8.90 10.54 -4.41
N ASP A 51 -8.60 11.71 -3.83
CA ASP A 51 -7.73 12.70 -4.47
C ASP A 51 -6.28 12.20 -4.50
N ASP A 52 -5.77 11.67 -3.38
CA ASP A 52 -4.43 11.04 -3.33
C ASP A 52 -4.29 9.89 -4.33
N ARG A 53 -5.37 9.13 -4.59
CA ARG A 53 -5.36 8.05 -5.57
C ARG A 53 -5.20 8.59 -6.99
N GLU A 54 -5.90 9.67 -7.29
CA GLU A 54 -5.82 10.34 -8.58
C GLU A 54 -4.44 10.95 -8.79
N ASP A 55 -3.88 11.61 -7.78
CA ASP A 55 -2.53 12.19 -7.83
C ASP A 55 -1.46 11.12 -8.09
N VAL A 56 -1.52 10.00 -7.37
CA VAL A 56 -0.59 8.88 -7.59
C VAL A 56 -0.77 8.26 -8.98
N ALA A 57 -2.01 8.14 -9.46
CA ALA A 57 -2.28 7.65 -10.81
C ALA A 57 -1.69 8.59 -11.87
N GLN A 58 -1.91 9.90 -11.74
CA GLN A 58 -1.35 10.92 -12.63
C GLN A 58 0.19 10.87 -12.64
N ASP A 59 0.84 10.85 -11.48
CA ASP A 59 2.30 10.72 -11.35
C ASP A 59 2.81 9.43 -12.03
N CYS A 60 2.11 8.31 -11.84
CA CYS A 60 2.44 7.04 -12.50
C CYS A 60 2.42 7.18 -14.02
N PHE A 61 1.32 7.70 -14.57
CA PHE A 61 1.14 7.84 -16.00
C PHE A 61 2.12 8.84 -16.64
N LEU A 62 2.41 9.96 -15.96
CA LEU A 62 3.44 10.91 -16.41
C LEU A 62 4.82 10.24 -16.52
N ARG A 63 5.18 9.41 -15.52
CA ARG A 63 6.44 8.64 -15.58
C ARG A 63 6.43 7.66 -16.75
N VAL A 64 5.34 6.92 -16.96
CA VAL A 64 5.26 5.97 -18.07
C VAL A 64 5.39 6.68 -19.42
N TRP A 65 4.71 7.81 -19.61
CA TRP A 65 4.82 8.61 -20.83
C TRP A 65 6.24 9.14 -21.06
N ALA A 66 6.92 9.59 -20.00
CA ALA A 66 8.31 10.05 -20.07
C ALA A 66 9.31 8.95 -20.46
N PHE A 67 8.98 7.68 -20.20
CA PHE A 67 9.82 6.52 -20.54
C PHE A 67 9.33 5.75 -21.79
N ARG A 68 8.35 6.28 -22.53
CA ARG A 68 7.67 5.57 -23.64
C ARG A 68 8.62 5.09 -24.73
N ASP A 69 9.65 5.87 -25.07
CA ASP A 69 10.58 5.56 -26.17
C ASP A 69 11.40 4.28 -25.91
N ARG A 70 11.51 3.86 -24.64
CA ARG A 70 12.21 2.64 -24.24
C ARG A 70 11.25 1.49 -23.95
N PHE A 71 9.94 1.73 -24.03
CA PHE A 71 8.93 0.74 -23.74
C PHE A 71 8.93 -0.36 -24.79
N ARG A 72 8.81 -1.61 -24.34
CA ARG A 72 8.64 -2.78 -25.20
C ARG A 72 7.45 -3.58 -24.70
N SER A 73 6.43 -3.73 -25.54
CA SER A 73 5.25 -4.54 -25.20
C SER A 73 5.66 -5.98 -24.91
N GLN A 74 5.19 -6.50 -23.78
CA GLN A 74 5.27 -7.90 -23.37
C GLN A 74 3.86 -8.48 -23.15
N GLY A 75 2.84 -7.84 -23.74
CA GLY A 75 1.43 -8.16 -23.58
C GLY A 75 0.75 -7.47 -22.39
N GLU A 76 -0.57 -7.59 -22.35
CA GLU A 76 -1.45 -6.86 -21.41
C GLU A 76 -1.17 -7.16 -19.94
N GLN A 77 -0.91 -8.42 -19.58
CA GLN A 77 -0.65 -8.79 -18.20
C GLN A 77 0.63 -8.14 -17.67
N ALA A 78 1.67 -8.08 -18.50
CA ALA A 78 2.92 -7.41 -18.18
C ALA A 78 2.72 -5.89 -18.05
N TRP A 79 1.86 -5.30 -18.88
CA TRP A 79 1.47 -3.90 -18.77
C TRP A 79 0.83 -3.57 -17.42
N PHE A 80 -0.20 -4.31 -16.99
CA PHE A 80 -0.84 -4.06 -15.70
C PHE A 80 0.09 -4.36 -14.50
N ALA A 81 1.00 -5.34 -14.62
CA ALA A 81 2.02 -5.58 -13.60
C ALA A 81 3.03 -4.42 -13.51
N PHE A 82 3.44 -3.88 -14.66
CA PHE A 82 4.31 -2.71 -14.75
C PHE A 82 3.64 -1.49 -14.14
N LEU A 83 2.39 -1.18 -14.51
CA LEU A 83 1.62 -0.07 -13.94
C LEU A 83 1.48 -0.17 -12.42
N ARG A 84 1.13 -1.34 -11.88
CA ARG A 84 1.05 -1.54 -10.41
C ARG A 84 2.38 -1.24 -9.72
N ARG A 85 3.50 -1.72 -10.28
CA ARG A 85 4.83 -1.47 -9.72
C ARG A 85 5.18 0.01 -9.76
N THR A 86 4.89 0.69 -10.86
CA THR A 86 5.16 2.13 -11.00
C THR A 86 4.27 2.94 -10.06
N ALA A 87 2.97 2.66 -10.00
CA ALA A 87 2.02 3.33 -9.11
C ALA A 87 2.38 3.11 -7.63
N TYR A 88 2.78 1.91 -7.25
CA TYR A 88 3.27 1.63 -5.90
C TYR A 88 4.47 2.53 -5.54
N ARG A 89 5.45 2.67 -6.45
CA ARG A 89 6.59 3.58 -6.23
C ARG A 89 6.14 5.04 -6.11
N CYS A 90 5.23 5.51 -6.96
CA CYS A 90 4.68 6.86 -6.85
C CYS A 90 3.97 7.09 -5.51
N MET A 91 3.22 6.11 -5.03
CA MET A 91 2.59 6.15 -3.70
C MET A 91 3.63 6.26 -2.58
N ILE A 92 4.73 5.50 -2.66
CA ILE A 92 5.83 5.61 -1.68
C ILE A 92 6.42 7.02 -1.71
N ASP A 93 6.70 7.55 -2.91
CA ASP A 93 7.27 8.88 -3.08
C ASP A 93 6.33 9.96 -2.51
N MET A 94 5.03 9.84 -2.76
CA MET A 94 4.00 10.72 -2.18
C MET A 94 4.03 10.66 -0.65
N ARG A 95 4.01 9.47 -0.04
CA ARG A 95 4.08 9.31 1.41
C ARG A 95 5.35 9.92 2.00
N ARG A 96 6.50 9.72 1.34
CA ARG A 96 7.76 10.36 1.74
C ARG A 96 7.72 11.88 1.63
N ARG A 97 7.02 12.44 0.64
CA ARG A 97 6.81 13.89 0.53
C ARG A 97 5.93 14.40 1.67
N LEU A 98 4.80 13.75 1.93
CA LEU A 98 3.88 14.13 3.01
C LEU A 98 4.56 14.13 4.39
N VAL A 99 5.38 13.11 4.68
CA VAL A 99 6.13 13.08 5.95
C VAL A 99 7.12 14.24 6.05
N ARG A 100 7.85 14.53 4.96
CA ARG A 100 8.80 15.65 4.91
C ARG A 100 8.12 17.01 5.05
N GLU A 101 6.97 17.21 4.40
CA GLU A 101 6.15 18.42 4.51
C GLU A 101 5.59 18.59 5.93
N THR A 102 5.10 17.51 6.54
CA THR A 102 4.59 17.52 7.92
C THR A 102 5.68 17.90 8.93
N LEU A 103 6.93 17.55 8.64
CA LEU A 103 8.09 17.85 9.49
C LEU A 103 8.72 19.23 9.19
N SER A 104 8.15 20.03 8.29
CA SER A 104 8.56 21.41 7.95
C SER A 104 10.09 21.58 7.78
N LEU A 105 10.64 20.98 6.72
CA LEU A 105 12.08 21.02 6.39
C LEU A 105 12.58 22.36 5.82
N ASP A 106 11.69 23.23 5.35
CA ASP A 106 12.07 24.40 4.53
C ASP A 106 12.71 25.55 5.34
N ASP A 107 12.57 25.56 6.67
CA ASP A 107 13.09 26.61 7.57
C ASP A 107 14.28 26.15 8.45
N LEU A 108 14.84 24.97 8.19
CA LEU A 108 15.85 24.33 9.06
C LEU A 108 17.26 24.38 8.47
N ASP A 109 18.26 24.46 9.35
CA ASP A 109 19.67 24.41 8.94
C ASP A 109 20.02 23.03 8.33
N GLU A 110 20.95 23.01 7.36
CA GLU A 110 21.36 21.83 6.56
C GLU A 110 21.62 20.52 7.35
N PRO A 111 22.27 20.52 8.54
CA PRO A 111 22.41 19.31 9.35
C PRO A 111 21.09 18.82 9.97
N GLU A 112 20.21 19.71 10.42
CA GLU A 112 18.91 19.36 10.99
C GLU A 112 17.95 18.83 9.91
N ALA A 113 18.00 19.43 8.71
CA ALA A 113 17.23 18.97 7.56
C ALA A 113 17.61 17.53 7.15
N THR A 114 18.89 17.15 7.28
CA THR A 114 19.38 15.80 6.96
C THR A 114 18.87 14.77 7.97
N GLU A 115 18.96 15.07 9.27
CA GLU A 115 18.46 14.16 10.32
C GLU A 115 16.95 13.92 10.23
N ILE A 116 16.19 14.95 9.87
CA ILE A 116 14.74 14.85 9.69
C ILE A 116 14.40 14.08 8.42
N ALA A 117 15.15 14.25 7.33
CA ALA A 117 14.99 13.45 6.12
C ALA A 117 15.23 11.95 6.37
N ASP A 118 16.28 11.61 7.13
CA ASP A 118 16.57 10.23 7.54
C ASP A 118 15.44 9.66 8.42
N THR A 119 14.92 10.48 9.34
CA THR A 119 13.77 10.11 10.19
C THR A 119 12.50 9.90 9.36
N ALA A 120 12.27 10.75 8.36
CA ALA A 120 11.14 10.64 7.44
C ALA A 120 11.20 9.36 6.60
N ASP A 121 12.39 9.01 6.10
CA ASP A 121 12.61 7.77 5.35
C ASP A 121 12.44 6.53 6.24
N TRP A 122 12.92 6.58 7.49
CA TRP A 122 12.69 5.52 8.47
C TRP A 122 11.20 5.37 8.80
N LEU A 123 10.47 6.47 9.03
CA LEU A 123 9.04 6.45 9.32
C LEU A 123 8.24 5.91 8.14
N ALA A 124 8.58 6.33 6.91
CA ALA A 124 7.96 5.79 5.71
C ALA A 124 8.23 4.28 5.56
N ALA A 125 9.45 3.83 5.84
CA ALA A 125 9.79 2.39 5.85
C ALA A 125 9.03 1.63 6.94
N ALA A 126 8.89 2.21 8.13
CA ALA A 126 8.14 1.63 9.25
C ALA A 126 6.63 1.53 8.94
N MET A 127 6.03 2.56 8.34
CA MET A 127 4.63 2.54 7.89
C MET A 127 4.40 1.45 6.83
N LEU A 128 5.36 1.26 5.92
CA LEU A 128 5.29 0.20 4.90
C LEU A 128 5.47 -1.19 5.49
N ALA A 129 6.35 -1.32 6.48
CA ALA A 129 6.51 -2.55 7.24
C ALA A 129 5.22 -2.86 8.01
N ASP A 130 4.61 -1.89 8.68
CA ASP A 130 3.37 -2.08 9.44
C ASP A 130 2.20 -2.48 8.54
N GLU A 131 2.08 -1.88 7.35
CA GLU A 131 1.08 -2.31 6.35
C GLU A 131 1.34 -3.72 5.81
N LEU A 132 2.60 -4.10 5.61
CA LEU A 132 2.99 -5.45 5.17
C LEU A 132 2.74 -6.49 6.28
N TYR A 133 3.11 -6.17 7.52
CA TYR A 133 2.85 -7.00 8.69
C TYR A 133 1.35 -7.12 8.95
N PHE A 134 0.59 -6.04 8.80
CA PHE A 134 -0.87 -6.07 8.90
C PHE A 134 -1.52 -6.95 7.82
N ALA A 135 -1.09 -6.80 6.56
CA ALA A 135 -1.58 -7.64 5.46
C ALA A 135 -1.17 -9.11 5.65
N ALA A 136 0.04 -9.37 6.15
CA ALA A 136 0.49 -10.70 6.51
C ALA A 136 -0.33 -11.27 7.67
N ASP A 137 -0.62 -10.49 8.71
CA ASP A 137 -1.44 -10.92 9.84
C ASP A 137 -2.87 -11.26 9.38
N ILE A 138 -3.48 -10.45 8.51
CA ILE A 138 -4.79 -10.79 7.92
C ILE A 138 -4.72 -12.10 7.13
N LEU A 139 -3.72 -12.26 6.25
CA LEU A 139 -3.63 -13.38 5.33
C LEU A 139 -3.25 -14.70 6.03
N TRP A 140 -2.28 -14.64 6.95
CA TRP A 140 -1.69 -15.81 7.59
C TRP A 140 -2.46 -16.24 8.82
N LEU A 141 -2.99 -15.27 9.58
CA LEU A 141 -3.73 -15.53 10.80
C LEU A 141 -5.24 -15.59 10.54
N GLY A 142 -5.74 -15.04 9.42
CA GLY A 142 -7.18 -15.05 9.11
C GLY A 142 -7.97 -14.14 10.05
N LEU A 143 -7.38 -12.98 10.39
CA LEU A 143 -8.05 -11.96 11.18
C LEU A 143 -9.17 -11.28 10.37
N ASP A 144 -10.24 -10.89 11.04
CA ASP A 144 -11.44 -10.34 10.38
C ASP A 144 -11.15 -8.95 9.77
N THR A 145 -11.27 -8.83 8.45
CA THR A 145 -11.05 -7.58 7.71
C THR A 145 -11.97 -6.42 8.11
N HIS A 146 -13.06 -6.69 8.85
CA HIS A 146 -13.95 -5.65 9.35
C HIS A 146 -13.47 -5.00 10.65
N ILE A 147 -12.46 -5.57 11.31
CA ILE A 147 -11.90 -5.04 12.56
C ILE A 147 -10.75 -4.07 12.20
N PRO A 148 -10.69 -2.87 12.83
CA PRO A 148 -9.64 -1.90 12.55
C PRO A 148 -8.22 -2.45 12.80
N PRO A 149 -7.20 -2.01 12.03
CA PRO A 149 -5.84 -2.56 12.13
C PRO A 149 -5.23 -2.54 13.53
N ARG A 150 -5.40 -1.41 14.21
CA ARG A 150 -4.98 -1.22 15.61
C ARG A 150 -5.60 -2.25 16.57
N MET A 151 -6.80 -2.70 16.27
CA MET A 151 -7.55 -3.62 17.12
C MET A 151 -7.05 -5.06 16.94
N HIS A 152 -6.60 -5.44 15.74
CA HIS A 152 -5.89 -6.71 15.52
C HIS A 152 -4.59 -6.78 16.32
N GLN A 153 -3.77 -5.73 16.28
CA GLN A 153 -2.54 -5.66 17.07
C GLN A 153 -2.83 -5.81 18.57
N VAL A 154 -3.91 -5.19 19.06
CA VAL A 154 -4.36 -5.33 20.46
C VAL A 154 -4.79 -6.76 20.78
N HIS A 155 -5.50 -7.46 19.89
CA HIS A 155 -5.90 -8.86 20.10
C HIS A 155 -4.67 -9.79 20.17
N LEU A 156 -3.71 -9.60 19.26
CA LEU A 156 -2.47 -10.38 19.24
C LEU A 156 -1.63 -10.13 20.49
N LEU A 157 -1.48 -8.86 20.88
CA LEU A 157 -0.79 -8.48 22.11
C LEU A 157 -1.46 -9.09 23.36
N ALA A 158 -2.80 -9.10 23.40
CA ALA A 158 -3.54 -9.74 24.49
C ALA A 158 -3.19 -11.22 24.62
N ALA A 159 -3.11 -11.93 23.49
CA ALA A 159 -2.76 -13.35 23.46
C ALA A 159 -1.30 -13.62 23.80
N GLN A 160 -0.36 -12.82 23.29
CA GLN A 160 1.04 -12.93 23.67
C GLN A 160 1.24 -12.72 25.17
N LEU A 161 0.62 -11.67 25.74
CA LEU A 161 0.69 -11.40 27.18
C LEU A 161 0.12 -12.55 28.00
N TYR A 162 -1.01 -13.12 27.58
CA TYR A 162 -1.68 -14.19 28.31
C TYR A 162 -1.00 -15.56 28.17
N TYR A 163 -0.69 -16.00 26.95
CA TYR A 163 -0.16 -17.34 26.68
C TYR A 163 1.36 -17.42 26.76
N LEU A 164 2.08 -16.47 26.15
CA LEU A 164 3.55 -16.50 26.11
C LEU A 164 4.16 -15.93 27.40
N HIS A 165 3.69 -14.75 27.82
CA HIS A 165 4.21 -14.09 29.01
C HIS A 165 3.49 -14.51 30.31
N ARG A 166 2.49 -15.39 30.22
CA ARG A 166 1.74 -15.97 31.35
C ARG A 166 1.20 -14.92 32.32
N LYS A 167 0.83 -13.74 31.81
CA LYS A 167 0.24 -12.67 32.61
C LYS A 167 -1.17 -13.08 33.05
N PRO A 168 -1.56 -12.86 34.31
CA PRO A 168 -2.93 -13.08 34.73
C PRO A 168 -3.87 -12.11 33.99
N TRP A 169 -5.09 -12.54 33.69
CA TRP A 169 -6.01 -11.77 32.84
C TRP A 169 -6.32 -10.38 33.39
N GLN A 170 -6.33 -10.19 34.71
CA GLN A 170 -6.52 -8.88 35.33
C GLN A 170 -5.40 -7.91 34.97
N GLU A 171 -4.17 -8.43 34.88
CA GLU A 171 -3.00 -7.66 34.47
C GLU A 171 -3.02 -7.38 32.96
N VAL A 172 -3.43 -8.35 32.14
CA VAL A 172 -3.63 -8.13 30.70
C VAL A 172 -4.65 -7.02 30.44
N VAL A 173 -5.84 -7.10 31.07
CA VAL A 173 -6.87 -6.05 30.96
C VAL A 173 -6.33 -4.71 31.42
N ARG A 174 -5.66 -4.65 32.58
CA ARG A 174 -5.09 -3.41 33.10
C ARG A 174 -4.12 -2.77 32.11
N LEU A 175 -3.21 -3.57 31.53
CA LEU A 175 -2.23 -3.09 30.56
C LEU A 175 -2.93 -2.60 29.27
N LEU A 176 -3.88 -3.34 28.72
CA LEU A 176 -4.57 -2.93 27.49
C LEU A 176 -5.50 -1.72 27.69
N CYS A 177 -6.07 -1.56 28.88
CA CYS A 177 -6.83 -0.36 29.25
C CYS A 177 -5.98 0.91 29.20
N THR A 178 -4.68 0.85 29.50
CA THR A 178 -3.78 2.02 29.38
C THR A 178 -3.59 2.46 27.93
N VAL A 179 -3.82 1.56 26.96
CA VAL A 179 -3.75 1.83 25.52
C VAL A 179 -5.09 2.38 24.97
N GLY A 180 -6.06 2.65 25.86
CA GLY A 180 -7.35 3.28 25.55
C GLY A 180 -8.47 2.29 25.19
N VAL A 181 -8.27 1.00 25.45
CA VAL A 181 -9.25 -0.06 25.13
C VAL A 181 -10.02 -0.44 26.39
N ARG A 182 -11.33 -0.22 26.43
CA ARG A 182 -12.15 -0.72 27.54
C ARG A 182 -12.44 -2.20 27.33
N LEU A 183 -11.90 -3.04 28.21
CA LEU A 183 -12.02 -4.49 28.12
C LEU A 183 -12.60 -5.07 29.41
N ASP A 184 -13.49 -6.03 29.27
CA ASP A 184 -13.91 -6.92 30.35
C ASP A 184 -13.41 -8.35 30.12
N ARG A 185 -13.59 -9.21 31.12
CA ARG A 185 -13.13 -10.61 31.05
C ARG A 185 -13.77 -11.36 29.88
N HIS A 186 -15.05 -11.14 29.63
CA HIS A 186 -15.80 -11.86 28.60
C HIS A 186 -15.30 -11.54 27.19
N THR A 187 -15.04 -10.26 26.94
CA THR A 187 -14.47 -9.77 25.68
C THR A 187 -13.07 -10.32 25.47
N LEU A 188 -12.23 -10.32 26.51
CA LEU A 188 -10.89 -10.92 26.45
C LEU A 188 -10.94 -12.40 26.09
N ASP A 189 -11.84 -13.18 26.69
CA ASP A 189 -11.97 -14.61 26.39
C ASP A 189 -12.39 -14.87 24.94
N THR A 190 -13.24 -14.01 24.38
CA THR A 190 -13.62 -14.08 22.96
C THR A 190 -12.42 -13.84 22.04
N TRP A 191 -11.51 -12.94 22.42
CA TRP A 191 -10.30 -12.68 21.64
C TRP A 191 -9.29 -13.82 21.73
N LEU A 192 -9.05 -14.33 22.93
CA LEU A 192 -8.09 -15.41 23.17
C LEU A 192 -8.51 -16.74 22.52
N THR A 193 -9.81 -16.93 22.29
CA THR A 193 -10.35 -18.12 21.61
C THR A 193 -10.45 -17.96 20.09
N HIS A 194 -10.15 -16.77 19.55
CA HIS A 194 -10.21 -16.53 18.12
C HIS A 194 -9.15 -17.36 17.38
N PRO A 195 -9.52 -18.15 16.35
CA PRO A 195 -8.59 -19.04 15.66
C PRO A 195 -7.34 -18.35 15.11
N GLY A 196 -7.51 -17.12 14.61
CA GLY A 196 -6.37 -16.35 14.08
C GLY A 196 -5.42 -15.85 15.16
N VAL A 197 -5.94 -15.55 16.34
CA VAL A 197 -5.12 -15.13 17.47
C VAL A 197 -4.30 -16.31 17.99
N LEU A 198 -4.88 -17.51 18.02
CA LEU A 198 -4.18 -18.74 18.42
C LEU A 198 -3.11 -19.18 17.41
N ARG A 199 -3.29 -18.92 16.11
CA ARG A 199 -2.29 -19.23 15.06
C ARG A 199 -1.04 -18.37 15.15
N HIS A 200 -1.10 -17.25 15.86
CA HIS A 200 -0.01 -16.30 16.02
C HIS A 200 0.93 -16.65 17.20
N LEU A 201 0.52 -17.58 18.06
CA LEU A 201 1.27 -18.03 19.23
C LEU A 201 2.22 -19.17 18.87
#